data_AF-A0A0N0D093-F1
#
_entry.id   AF-A0A0N0D093-F1
#
_cell.length_a   1.000
_cell.length_b   1.000
_cell.length_c   1.000
_cell.angle_alpha   90.00
_cell.angle_beta   90.00
_cell.angle_gamma   90.00
#
_symmetry.space_group_name_H-M   'P 1'
#
loop_
_entity.id
_entity.type
_entity.pdbx_description
1 polymer ?
#
loop_
_entity_poly.entity_id
_entity_poly.type
_entity_poly.pdbx_seq_one_letter_code
_entity_poly.pdbx_strand_id
1 'polypeptide(L)'
;MTVKDKELLEIHVSAYPNPISYHGHYYQRSGSMLQELKGASLDRFLRRSQGRTWDSVPVPGVEKQLVNRPSISEIEAPDGFIPITITQAILEYSKPFMEISESDDVKDQNDIFQIVQSVWNYTIALEGGNDSEDTKMKIFNSMKSIYGMDRKDANEFFEKMIERKRDLFPPEIQQKPSMTIIYLWKKHVLKDSINGLMIRA
;
A
#
# COMPACT_ATOMS: atom_id res chain seq x y z
N MET A 1 26.82 -14.51 -56.46
CA MET A 1 28.05 -13.77 -56.13
C MET A 1 29.19 -14.77 -55.96
N THR A 2 30.34 -14.59 -56.61
CA THR A 2 31.52 -15.46 -56.47
C THR A 2 32.60 -14.75 -55.64
N VAL A 3 33.01 -15.38 -54.54
CA VAL A 3 34.22 -15.00 -53.80
C VAL A 3 35.24 -16.13 -54.02
N LYS A 4 36.31 -15.84 -54.78
CA LYS A 4 37.39 -16.79 -55.11
C LYS A 4 36.91 -18.10 -55.79
N ASP A 5 36.20 -17.97 -56.92
CA ASP A 5 35.82 -19.10 -57.81
C ASP A 5 35.00 -20.24 -57.17
N LYS A 6 34.27 -19.96 -56.08
CA LYS A 6 33.32 -20.91 -55.47
C LYS A 6 31.89 -20.42 -55.63
N GLU A 7 31.00 -21.35 -55.98
CA GLU A 7 29.57 -21.12 -55.97
C GLU A 7 29.08 -20.93 -54.52
N LEU A 8 28.25 -19.91 -54.31
CA LEU A 8 27.65 -19.59 -53.02
C LEU A 8 26.14 -19.77 -53.11
N LEU A 9 25.57 -20.45 -52.11
CA LEU A 9 24.14 -20.54 -51.90
C LEU A 9 23.73 -19.54 -50.82
N GLU A 10 22.89 -18.58 -51.18
CA GLU A 10 22.29 -17.64 -50.23
C GLU A 10 20.92 -18.16 -49.79
N ILE A 11 20.72 -18.23 -48.47
CA ILE A 11 19.46 -18.70 -47.89
C ILE A 11 18.81 -17.53 -47.14
N HIS A 12 17.68 -17.05 -47.66
CA HIS A 12 16.85 -16.07 -46.98
C HIS A 12 15.76 -16.79 -46.20
N VAL A 13 15.63 -16.45 -44.91
CA VAL A 13 14.57 -16.97 -44.04
C VAL A 13 13.81 -15.78 -43.46
N SER A 14 12.52 -15.70 -43.75
CA SER A 14 11.62 -14.71 -43.15
C SER A 14 11.34 -15.04 -41.68
N ALA A 15 11.13 -14.02 -40.85
CA ALA A 15 10.72 -14.22 -39.47
C ALA A 15 9.36 -14.96 -39.41
N TYR A 16 9.31 -16.06 -38.67
CA TYR A 16 8.09 -16.86 -38.51
C TYR A 16 7.40 -16.48 -37.18
N PRO A 17 6.06 -16.32 -37.14
CA PRO A 17 5.36 -15.87 -35.93
C PRO A 17 5.32 -16.94 -34.84
N ASN A 18 5.39 -18.22 -35.20
CA ASN A 18 5.36 -19.34 -34.28
C ASN A 18 6.76 -19.90 -34.01
N PRO A 19 7.07 -20.33 -32.78
CA PRO A 19 8.32 -21.03 -32.47
C PRO A 19 8.47 -22.31 -33.30
N ILE A 20 9.67 -22.55 -33.81
CA ILE A 20 10.02 -23.77 -34.54
C ILE A 20 10.98 -24.57 -33.64
N SER A 21 10.62 -25.82 -33.34
CA SER A 21 11.52 -26.74 -32.65
C SER A 21 12.38 -27.48 -33.67
N TYR A 22 13.63 -27.76 -33.30
CA TYR A 22 14.55 -28.62 -34.03
C TYR A 22 14.90 -29.81 -33.14
N HIS A 23 14.49 -31.02 -33.53
CA HIS A 23 14.60 -32.23 -32.71
C HIS A 23 14.03 -32.09 -31.28
N GLY A 24 12.98 -31.29 -31.09
CA GLY A 24 12.37 -31.05 -29.78
C GLY A 24 13.05 -29.98 -28.94
N HIS A 25 14.13 -29.36 -29.44
CA HIS A 25 14.86 -28.28 -28.78
C HIS A 25 14.58 -26.94 -29.47
N TYR A 26 14.71 -25.85 -28.71
CA TYR A 26 14.55 -24.49 -29.21
C TYR A 26 15.88 -23.76 -29.12
N TYR A 27 16.15 -22.94 -30.13
CA TYR A 27 17.39 -22.20 -30.23
C TYR A 27 17.11 -20.74 -30.56
N GLN A 28 17.92 -19.85 -29.99
CA GLN A 28 17.93 -18.45 -30.33
C GLN A 28 19.32 -18.06 -30.82
N ARG A 29 19.38 -17.42 -31.99
CA ARG A 29 20.62 -16.90 -32.55
C ARG A 29 20.87 -15.49 -32.00
N SER A 30 22.07 -15.27 -31.47
CA SER A 30 22.57 -13.95 -31.09
C SER A 30 23.92 -13.73 -31.78
N GLY A 31 23.94 -12.89 -32.81
CA GLY A 31 25.12 -12.70 -33.66
C GLY A 31 25.54 -13.99 -34.37
N SER A 32 26.79 -14.42 -34.18
CA SER A 32 27.33 -15.66 -34.74
C SER A 32 27.04 -16.90 -33.88
N MET A 33 26.50 -16.73 -32.67
CA MET A 33 26.27 -17.83 -31.72
C MET A 33 24.83 -18.34 -31.77
N LEU A 34 24.68 -19.66 -31.71
CA LEU A 34 23.40 -20.33 -31.52
C LEU A 34 23.31 -20.81 -30.07
N GLN A 35 22.34 -20.28 -29.31
CA GLN A 35 22.13 -20.64 -27.92
C GLN A 35 20.87 -21.51 -27.79
N GLU A 36 21.00 -22.65 -27.11
CA GLU A 36 19.85 -23.49 -26.77
C GLU A 36 19.06 -22.87 -25.61
N LEU A 37 17.74 -22.81 -25.74
CA LEU A 37 16.84 -22.30 -24.72
C LEU A 37 16.34 -23.46 -23.85
N LYS A 38 16.52 -23.35 -22.53
CA LYS A 38 16.06 -24.33 -21.52
C LYS A 38 15.39 -23.66 -20.32
N GLY A 39 14.53 -24.41 -19.63
CA GLY A 39 13.86 -23.98 -18.41
C GLY A 39 13.18 -22.61 -18.55
N ALA A 40 13.43 -21.70 -17.62
CA ALA A 40 12.79 -20.38 -17.57
C ALA A 40 13.00 -19.52 -18.84
N SER A 41 14.11 -19.72 -19.56
CA SER A 41 14.39 -18.99 -20.82
C SER A 41 13.50 -19.49 -21.97
N LEU A 42 13.28 -20.81 -22.03
CA LEU A 42 12.35 -21.43 -22.97
C LEU A 42 10.91 -21.03 -22.65
N ASP A 43 10.51 -21.09 -21.38
CA ASP A 43 9.15 -20.71 -20.97
C ASP A 43 8.84 -19.25 -21.35
N ARG A 44 9.81 -18.35 -21.15
CA ARG A 44 9.64 -16.94 -21.51
C ARG A 44 9.54 -16.74 -23.02
N PHE A 45 10.33 -17.47 -23.80
CA PHE A 45 10.30 -17.44 -25.26
C PHE A 45 8.96 -17.95 -25.82
N LEU A 46 8.47 -19.08 -25.32
CA LEU A 46 7.17 -19.65 -25.72
C LEU A 46 5.99 -18.75 -25.31
N ARG A 47 6.02 -18.14 -24.11
CA ARG A 47 4.95 -17.22 -23.69
C ARG A 47 4.89 -15.95 -24.54
N ARG A 48 6.04 -15.35 -24.86
CA ARG A 48 6.12 -14.15 -25.72
C ARG A 48 5.56 -14.43 -27.11
N SER A 49 5.89 -15.58 -27.69
CA SER A 49 5.42 -15.96 -29.03
C SER A 49 3.92 -16.29 -29.07
N GLN A 50 3.32 -16.70 -27.95
CA GLN A 50 1.87 -16.92 -27.84
C GLN A 50 1.08 -15.66 -27.49
N GLY A 51 1.72 -14.48 -27.43
CA GLY A 51 1.05 -13.20 -27.13
C GLY A 51 0.45 -13.11 -25.72
N ARG A 52 0.79 -14.04 -24.81
CA ARG A 52 0.27 -14.04 -23.44
C ARG A 52 1.20 -13.23 -22.54
N THR A 53 0.69 -12.15 -21.97
CA THR A 53 1.32 -11.45 -20.86
C THR A 53 1.14 -12.27 -19.58
N TRP A 54 1.92 -11.97 -18.54
CA TRP A 54 1.77 -12.63 -17.23
C TRP A 54 0.36 -12.45 -16.63
N ASP A 55 -0.37 -11.43 -17.10
CA ASP A 55 -1.72 -11.05 -16.68
C ASP A 55 -2.84 -11.73 -17.51
N SER A 56 -2.48 -12.55 -18.50
CA SER A 56 -3.44 -13.23 -19.39
C SER A 56 -3.95 -14.56 -18.83
N VAL A 57 -3.56 -14.94 -17.62
CA VAL A 57 -4.02 -16.16 -16.97
C VAL A 57 -5.26 -15.82 -16.16
N PRO A 58 -6.48 -16.25 -16.57
CA PRO A 58 -7.65 -16.07 -15.73
C PRO A 58 -7.42 -16.84 -14.44
N VAL A 59 -7.34 -16.13 -13.31
CA VAL A 59 -7.23 -16.72 -11.98
C VAL A 59 -8.62 -17.22 -11.59
N PRO A 60 -8.84 -18.54 -11.52
CA PRO A 60 -10.13 -19.07 -11.10
C PRO A 60 -10.37 -18.69 -9.63
N GLY A 61 -11.50 -18.02 -9.34
CA GLY A 61 -11.88 -17.63 -7.98
C GLY A 61 -11.74 -16.15 -7.63
N VAL A 62 -11.38 -15.27 -8.57
CA VAL A 62 -11.45 -13.81 -8.34
C VAL A 62 -12.91 -13.37 -8.43
N GLU A 63 -13.54 -13.14 -7.28
CA GLU A 63 -14.90 -12.59 -7.22
C GLU A 63 -14.96 -11.21 -7.88
N LYS A 64 -16.04 -10.97 -8.65
CA LYS A 64 -16.35 -9.68 -9.31
C LYS A 64 -16.37 -8.47 -8.35
N GLN A 65 -16.43 -8.69 -7.04
CA GLN A 65 -16.37 -7.62 -6.04
C GLN A 65 -15.03 -6.87 -6.01
N LEU A 66 -13.92 -7.51 -6.42
CA LEU A 66 -12.61 -6.84 -6.46
C LEU A 66 -12.50 -5.81 -7.60
N VAL A 67 -13.34 -5.91 -8.64
CA VAL A 67 -13.25 -5.09 -9.85
C VAL A 67 -14.08 -3.80 -9.76
N ASN A 68 -15.07 -3.71 -8.87
CA ASN A 68 -16.00 -2.58 -8.76
C ASN A 68 -15.86 -1.77 -7.45
N ARG A 69 -14.62 -1.51 -6.99
CA ARG A 69 -14.41 -0.53 -5.92
C ARG A 69 -14.30 0.87 -6.56
N PRO A 70 -15.20 1.82 -6.26
CA PRO A 70 -15.08 3.18 -6.79
C PRO A 70 -13.74 3.78 -6.36
N SER A 71 -13.14 4.59 -7.23
CA SER A 71 -11.98 5.41 -6.88
C SER A 71 -12.34 6.32 -5.72
N ILE A 72 -11.37 6.72 -4.89
CA ILE A 72 -11.62 7.64 -3.78
C ILE A 72 -12.27 8.95 -4.25
N SER A 73 -11.93 9.37 -5.47
CA SER A 73 -12.46 10.58 -6.11
C SER A 73 -13.92 10.46 -6.56
N GLU A 74 -14.42 9.22 -6.68
CA GLU A 74 -15.79 8.90 -7.09
C GLU A 74 -16.71 8.68 -5.88
N ILE A 75 -16.15 8.66 -4.67
CA ILE A 75 -16.92 8.49 -3.43
C ILE A 75 -17.50 9.84 -3.03
N GLU A 76 -18.82 9.94 -3.05
CA GLU A 76 -19.53 11.09 -2.49
C GLU A 76 -19.45 11.06 -0.96
N ALA A 77 -18.77 12.05 -0.38
CA ALA A 77 -18.72 12.25 1.07
C ALA A 77 -19.82 13.24 1.52
N PRO A 78 -20.32 13.11 2.76
CA PRO A 78 -21.24 14.10 3.34
C PRO A 78 -20.65 15.52 3.35
N ASP A 79 -21.52 16.53 3.34
CA ASP A 79 -21.12 17.93 3.37
C ASP A 79 -20.15 18.23 4.51
N GLY A 80 -19.04 18.89 4.17
CA GLY A 80 -17.97 19.25 5.12
C GLY A 80 -16.92 18.15 5.34
N PHE A 81 -17.04 17.00 4.69
CA PHE A 81 -16.10 15.88 4.80
C PHE A 81 -15.42 15.54 3.48
N ILE A 82 -14.30 14.82 3.58
CA ILE A 82 -13.62 14.21 2.44
C ILE A 82 -13.40 12.71 2.70
N PRO A 83 -13.49 11.85 1.66
CA PRO A 83 -13.15 10.45 1.80
C PRO A 83 -11.63 10.28 1.77
N ILE A 84 -11.08 9.55 2.74
CA ILE A 84 -9.66 9.20 2.82
C ILE A 84 -9.49 7.71 3.07
N THR A 85 -8.29 7.20 2.79
CA THR A 85 -7.96 5.81 3.12
C THR A 85 -7.71 5.65 4.62
N ILE A 86 -7.86 4.42 5.14
CA ILE A 86 -7.45 4.08 6.52
C ILE A 86 -5.98 4.44 6.79
N THR A 87 -5.09 4.26 5.80
CA THR A 87 -3.67 4.61 5.92
C THR A 87 -3.49 6.11 6.16
N GLN A 88 -4.15 6.95 5.36
CA GLN A 88 -4.12 8.41 5.55
C GLN A 88 -4.73 8.82 6.90
N ALA A 89 -5.83 8.18 7.31
CA ALA A 89 -6.46 8.45 8.58
C ALA A 89 -5.53 8.16 9.77
N ILE A 90 -4.84 7.01 9.74
CA ILE A 90 -3.86 6.63 10.76
C ILE A 90 -2.69 7.62 10.79
N LEU A 91 -2.16 8.02 9.64
CA LEU A 91 -1.06 8.99 9.55
C LEU A 91 -1.46 10.36 10.12
N GLU A 92 -2.65 10.84 9.78
CA GLU A 92 -3.18 12.10 10.30
C GLU A 92 -3.43 12.06 11.80
N TYR A 93 -3.96 10.93 12.27
CA TYR A 93 -4.16 10.67 13.69
C TYR A 93 -2.83 10.57 14.46
N SER A 94 -1.79 9.98 13.87
CA SER A 94 -0.51 9.71 14.54
C SER A 94 0.37 10.93 14.75
N LYS A 95 0.08 12.09 14.13
CA LYS A 95 0.91 13.30 14.21
C LYS A 95 1.40 13.64 15.64
N PRO A 96 0.56 13.69 16.69
CA PRO A 96 1.03 14.00 18.05
C PRO A 96 1.97 12.95 18.65
N PHE A 97 1.81 11.67 18.30
CA PHE A 97 2.73 10.62 18.75
C PHE A 97 4.11 10.80 18.12
N MET A 98 4.15 11.21 16.85
CA MET A 98 5.40 11.47 16.12
C MET A 98 6.08 12.75 16.60
N GLU A 99 5.33 13.82 16.89
CA GLU A 99 5.89 15.09 17.39
C GLU A 99 6.58 14.94 18.75
N ILE A 100 6.10 14.04 19.60
CA ILE A 100 6.71 13.76 20.91
C ILE A 100 7.91 12.80 20.79
N SER A 101 7.98 12.04 19.69
CA SER A 101 9.12 11.19 19.40
C SER A 101 10.16 11.95 18.58
N GLU A 102 11.22 12.42 19.23
CA GLU A 102 12.38 13.00 18.54
C GLU A 102 13.32 11.93 17.94
N SER A 103 12.90 10.66 17.86
CA SER A 103 13.75 9.51 17.46
C SER A 103 13.51 9.06 16.02
N ASP A 104 14.58 9.01 15.23
CA ASP A 104 14.61 8.47 13.86
C ASP A 104 14.82 6.93 13.81
N ASP A 105 14.86 6.24 14.96
CA ASP A 105 15.12 4.80 15.01
C ASP A 105 13.93 3.94 14.53
N VAL A 106 14.20 2.93 13.69
CA VAL A 106 13.16 2.08 13.08
C VAL A 106 12.38 1.26 14.12
N LYS A 107 13.03 0.80 15.20
CA LYS A 107 12.35 0.06 16.27
C LYS A 107 11.39 1.00 17.01
N ASP A 108 11.84 2.23 17.28
CA ASP A 108 10.99 3.24 17.91
C ASP A 108 9.79 3.56 17.02
N GLN A 109 9.96 3.70 15.71
CA GLN A 109 8.86 3.92 14.75
C GLN A 109 7.84 2.77 14.73
N ASN A 110 8.28 1.51 14.81
CA ASN A 110 7.38 0.38 14.90
C ASN A 110 6.62 0.36 16.24
N ASP A 111 7.30 0.63 17.35
CA ASP A 111 6.71 0.70 18.68
C ASP A 111 5.66 1.86 18.74
N ILE A 112 5.94 3.01 18.12
CA ILE A 112 5.03 4.14 17.95
C ILE A 112 3.79 3.74 17.13
N PHE A 113 3.98 3.03 16.03
CA PHE A 113 2.86 2.58 15.21
C PHE A 113 1.94 1.62 15.96
N GLN A 114 2.51 0.69 16.74
CA GLN A 114 1.73 -0.24 17.56
C GLN A 114 0.90 0.48 18.62
N ILE A 115 1.47 1.49 19.27
CA ILE A 115 0.71 2.26 20.27
C ILE A 115 -0.38 3.11 19.61
N VAL A 116 -0.11 3.75 18.47
CA VAL A 116 -1.11 4.49 17.68
C VAL A 116 -2.30 3.58 17.35
N GLN A 117 -2.04 2.39 16.81
CA GLN A 117 -3.09 1.41 16.52
C GLN A 117 -3.85 0.97 17.76
N SER A 118 -3.16 0.75 18.87
CA SER A 118 -3.78 0.34 20.13
C SER A 118 -4.74 1.40 20.66
N VAL A 119 -4.35 2.69 20.64
CA VAL A 119 -5.23 3.79 21.06
C VAL A 119 -6.42 3.94 20.10
N TRP A 120 -6.20 3.84 18.79
CA TRP A 120 -7.27 3.86 17.77
C TRP A 120 -8.29 2.72 17.97
N ASN A 121 -7.80 1.51 18.19
CA ASN A 121 -8.67 0.35 18.40
C ASN A 121 -9.43 0.44 19.72
N TYR A 122 -8.76 0.88 20.79
CA TYR A 122 -9.42 1.13 22.07
C TYR A 122 -10.52 2.19 21.94
N THR A 123 -10.29 3.27 21.20
CA THR A 123 -11.33 4.29 20.98
C THR A 123 -12.53 3.76 20.23
N ILE A 124 -12.33 2.92 19.21
CA ILE A 124 -13.44 2.22 18.53
C ILE A 124 -14.19 1.31 19.51
N ALA A 125 -13.47 0.55 20.33
CA ALA A 125 -14.08 -0.33 21.33
C ALA A 125 -14.92 0.48 22.33
N LEU A 126 -14.39 1.61 22.81
CA LEU A 126 -15.05 2.52 23.72
C LEU A 126 -16.34 3.11 23.11
N GLU A 127 -16.32 3.51 21.84
CA GLU A 127 -17.52 3.93 21.09
C GLU A 127 -18.58 2.81 20.99
N GLY A 128 -18.12 1.56 20.95
CA GLY A 128 -18.97 0.37 21.03
C GLY A 128 -19.42 -0.02 22.44
N GLY A 129 -19.09 0.78 23.46
CA GLY A 129 -19.43 0.51 24.86
C GLY A 129 -18.51 -0.51 25.55
N ASN A 130 -17.37 -0.85 24.95
CA ASN A 130 -16.38 -1.76 25.52
C ASN A 130 -15.18 -0.99 26.07
N ASP A 131 -15.19 -0.74 27.37
CA ASP A 131 -14.10 -0.13 28.12
C ASP A 131 -13.29 -1.21 28.87
N SER A 132 -12.11 -1.56 28.33
CA SER A 132 -11.23 -2.59 28.88
C SER A 132 -10.07 -1.96 29.65
N GLU A 133 -10.11 -2.06 30.98
CA GLU A 133 -9.04 -1.56 31.86
C GLU A 133 -7.69 -2.25 31.57
N ASP A 134 -7.69 -3.55 31.25
CA ASP A 134 -6.46 -4.28 30.87
C ASP A 134 -5.84 -3.68 29.58
N THR A 135 -6.67 -3.36 28.59
CA THR A 135 -6.20 -2.73 27.35
C THR A 135 -5.66 -1.33 27.63
N LYS A 136 -6.36 -0.55 28.45
CA LYS A 136 -5.92 0.79 28.87
C LYS A 136 -4.58 0.75 29.60
N MET A 137 -4.40 -0.20 30.51
CA MET A 137 -3.14 -0.41 31.24
C MET A 137 -1.99 -0.83 30.32
N LYS A 138 -2.24 -1.69 29.32
CA LYS A 138 -1.22 -2.05 28.31
C LYS A 138 -0.77 -0.82 27.52
N ILE A 139 -1.71 0.02 27.09
CA ILE A 139 -1.41 1.29 26.40
C ILE A 139 -0.55 2.19 27.28
N PHE A 140 -0.91 2.37 28.56
CA PHE A 140 -0.15 3.21 29.48
C PHE A 140 1.26 2.67 29.75
N ASN A 141 1.42 1.35 29.85
CA ASN A 141 2.74 0.73 29.96
C ASN A 141 3.60 0.98 28.71
N SER A 142 3.00 0.91 27.51
CA SER A 142 3.69 1.27 26.26
C SER A 142 4.05 2.76 26.23
N MET A 143 3.14 3.66 26.63
CA MET A 143 3.42 5.12 26.70
C MET A 143 4.59 5.42 27.65
N LYS A 144 4.62 4.77 28.81
CA LYS A 144 5.72 4.87 29.76
C LYS A 144 7.03 4.36 29.17
N SER A 145 7.00 3.23 28.46
CA SER A 145 8.21 2.63 27.90
C SER A 145 8.78 3.41 26.71
N ILE A 146 7.93 4.00 25.87
CA ILE A 146 8.33 4.68 24.63
C ILE A 146 8.66 6.14 24.89
N TYR A 147 7.81 6.84 25.64
CA TYR A 147 7.90 8.29 25.83
C TYR A 147 8.34 8.70 27.24
N GLY A 148 8.57 7.75 28.14
CA GLY A 148 8.93 8.04 29.54
C GLY A 148 7.80 8.69 30.35
N MET A 149 6.57 8.71 29.83
CA MET A 149 5.43 9.36 30.47
C MET A 149 5.08 8.71 31.82
N ASP A 150 4.78 9.54 32.82
CA ASP A 150 4.16 9.06 34.04
C ASP A 150 2.66 8.72 33.81
N ARG A 151 2.00 8.16 34.83
CA ARG A 151 0.60 7.74 34.69
C ARG A 151 -0.34 8.92 34.42
N LYS A 152 -0.07 10.09 34.99
CA LYS A 152 -0.91 11.28 34.84
C LYS A 152 -0.76 11.84 33.42
N ASP A 153 0.48 11.99 32.97
CA ASP A 153 0.80 12.49 31.62
C ASP A 153 0.29 11.53 30.55
N ALA A 154 0.47 10.22 30.73
CA ALA A 154 -0.05 9.20 29.82
C ALA A 154 -1.58 9.26 29.74
N ASN A 155 -2.28 9.45 30.87
CA ASN A 155 -3.73 9.59 30.87
C ASN A 155 -4.18 10.89 30.19
N GLU A 156 -3.53 12.02 30.47
CA GLU A 156 -3.85 13.29 29.82
C GLU A 156 -3.66 13.22 28.30
N PHE A 157 -2.54 12.65 27.84
CA PHE A 157 -2.26 12.46 26.43
C PHE A 157 -3.26 11.49 25.78
N PHE A 158 -3.59 10.40 26.46
CA PHE A 158 -4.57 9.43 26.00
C PHE A 158 -5.96 10.04 25.80
N GLU A 159 -6.47 10.80 26.77
CA GLU A 159 -7.77 11.48 26.66
C GLU A 159 -7.76 12.50 25.51
N LYS A 160 -6.66 13.26 25.33
CA LYS A 160 -6.49 14.16 24.17
C LYS A 160 -6.55 13.39 22.84
N MET A 161 -5.98 12.19 22.78
CA MET A 161 -6.03 11.36 21.58
C MET A 161 -7.43 10.80 21.31
N ILE A 162 -8.19 10.45 22.36
CA ILE A 162 -9.62 10.08 22.23
C ILE A 162 -10.42 11.24 21.62
N GLU A 163 -10.25 12.45 22.18
CA GLU A 163 -10.92 13.65 21.70
C GLU A 163 -10.53 13.97 20.25
N ARG A 164 -9.22 13.90 19.94
CA ARG A 164 -8.70 14.12 18.59
C ARG A 164 -9.31 13.16 17.58
N LYS A 165 -9.46 11.86 17.89
CA LYS A 165 -10.10 10.91 16.97
C LYS A 165 -11.53 11.36 16.66
N ARG A 166 -12.31 11.77 17.65
CA ARG A 166 -13.69 12.22 17.46
C ARG A 166 -13.78 13.51 16.65
N ASP A 167 -12.86 14.46 16.87
CA ASP A 167 -12.86 15.73 16.12
C ASP A 167 -12.37 15.58 14.67
N LEU A 168 -11.45 14.64 14.40
CA LEU A 168 -11.02 14.31 13.04
C LEU A 168 -12.06 13.45 12.31
N PHE A 169 -12.56 12.42 12.98
CA PHE A 169 -13.38 11.34 12.42
C PHE A 169 -14.65 11.12 13.27
N PRO A 170 -15.65 12.00 13.18
CA PRO A 170 -16.86 11.90 14.01
C PRO A 170 -17.58 10.56 13.76
N PRO A 171 -17.89 9.78 14.81
CA PRO A 171 -18.40 8.41 14.66
C PRO A 171 -19.79 8.35 14.03
N GLU A 172 -20.57 9.44 14.10
CA GLU A 172 -21.94 9.52 13.57
C GLU A 172 -21.99 9.40 12.05
N ILE A 173 -20.91 9.81 11.37
CA ILE A 173 -20.82 9.80 9.91
C ILE A 173 -20.00 8.64 9.36
N GLN A 174 -19.26 7.92 10.21
CA GLN A 174 -18.46 6.77 9.76
C GLN A 174 -19.39 5.58 9.48
N GLN A 175 -19.31 5.02 8.28
CA GLN A 175 -20.11 3.84 7.92
C GLN A 175 -19.54 2.59 8.61
N LYS A 176 -20.39 1.85 9.36
CA LYS A 176 -20.03 0.54 9.94
C LYS A 176 -20.12 -0.58 8.88
N PRO A 177 -19.17 -1.54 8.81
CA PRO A 177 -17.71 -1.39 8.79
C PRO A 177 -17.21 -1.61 7.35
N SER A 178 -16.97 -0.54 6.60
CA SER A 178 -16.03 -0.60 5.47
C SER A 178 -14.69 -0.12 5.99
N MET A 179 -13.76 -1.02 6.32
CA MET A 179 -12.42 -0.66 6.82
C MET A 179 -11.54 0.10 5.80
N THR A 180 -12.08 0.45 4.63
CA THR A 180 -11.29 0.99 3.52
C THR A 180 -11.40 2.50 3.39
N ILE A 181 -12.56 3.09 3.74
CA ILE A 181 -12.86 4.51 3.54
C ILE A 181 -13.27 5.13 4.87
N ILE A 182 -12.63 6.24 5.22
CA ILE A 182 -12.90 7.05 6.40
C ILE A 182 -13.25 8.46 5.94
N TYR A 183 -14.18 9.12 6.64
CA TYR A 183 -14.52 10.51 6.37
C TYR A 183 -13.81 11.45 7.35
N LEU A 184 -13.00 12.36 6.81
CA LEU A 184 -12.25 13.38 7.55
C LEU A 184 -12.90 14.76 7.42
N TRP A 185 -12.98 15.52 8.51
CA TRP A 185 -13.51 16.89 8.52
C TRP A 185 -12.61 17.86 7.71
N LYS A 186 -13.17 18.58 6.73
CA LYS A 186 -12.41 19.42 5.77
C LYS A 186 -11.60 20.57 6.39
N LYS A 187 -12.06 21.19 7.50
CA LYS A 187 -11.32 22.20 8.31
C LYS A 187 -9.89 21.77 8.63
N HIS A 188 -9.65 20.49 8.87
CA HIS A 188 -8.33 20.02 9.30
C HIS A 188 -7.33 20.06 8.15
N VAL A 189 -7.78 19.75 6.94
CA VAL A 189 -6.97 19.89 5.71
C VAL A 189 -6.65 21.36 5.41
N LEU A 190 -7.64 22.24 5.59
CA LEU A 190 -7.47 23.68 5.34
C LEU A 190 -6.54 24.33 6.36
N LYS A 191 -6.59 23.91 7.63
CA LYS A 191 -5.73 24.41 8.70
C LYS A 191 -4.26 24.09 8.44
N ASP A 192 -3.95 22.87 7.99
CA ASP A 192 -2.59 22.48 7.62
C ASP A 192 -2.07 23.24 6.40
N SER A 193 -2.96 23.54 5.44
CA SER A 193 -2.62 24.35 4.26
C SER A 193 -2.29 25.80 4.62
N ILE A 194 -3.04 26.40 5.55
CA ILE A 194 -2.82 27.78 6.02
C ILE A 194 -1.56 27.86 6.90
N ASN A 195 -1.37 26.90 7.81
CA ASN A 195 -0.17 26.85 8.66
C ASN A 195 1.11 26.62 7.84
N GLY A 196 1.06 25.80 6.79
CA GLY A 196 2.19 25.62 5.86
C GLY A 196 2.55 26.87 5.05
N LEU A 197 1.60 27.77 4.81
CA LEU A 197 1.82 29.08 4.18
C LEU A 197 2.44 30.11 5.15
N MET A 198 2.10 30.04 6.44
CA MET A 198 2.62 30.97 7.47
C MET A 198 4.05 30.64 7.94
N ILE A 199 4.54 29.42 7.70
CA ILE A 199 5.92 29.01 8.05
C ILE A 199 6.93 29.35 6.94
N ARG A 200 6.46 29.84 5.77
CA ARG A 200 7.29 30.20 4.61
C ARG A 200 7.38 31.71 4.33
N ALA A 201 6.96 32.56 5.26
CA ALA A 201 7.05 34.02 5.16
C ALA A 201 8.09 34.61 6.11
#